data_AF-A0A9W6ZHC2-F1
#
_entry.id   AF-A0A9W6ZHC2-F1
#
_cell.length_a   1.000
_cell.length_b   1.000
_cell.length_c   1.000
_cell.angle_alpha   90.00
_cell.angle_beta   90.00
_cell.angle_gamma   90.00
#
_symmetry.space_group_name_H-M   'P 1'
#
loop_
_entity.id
_entity.type
_entity.pdbx_description
1 polymer ?
#
loop_
_entity_poly.entity_id
_entity_poly.type
_entity_poly.pdbx_seq_one_letter_code
_entity_poly.pdbx_strand_id
1 'polypeptide(L)'
;MLSSPPTDSEVVVNVVLGNEAGRLGDYVGVKRCSWTLDRKPLEGMKIVVNPEDGIGSEVVMTMSSVDDSSVSVDESSFDESSNTRREYYALEGLVSNFFVITPSGVLLTAPSSSVLQGYKRSVFLAAASDLNIPVRYAVPVSCLSEVGCAFTTSSWGGGREVRDIYVDGEHRWSKVEGGENEVFRMLKERVKEIEEENEEV
;
A
#
# COMPACT_ATOMS: atom_id res chain seq x y z
N MET A 1 -11.78 42.59 8.47
CA MET A 1 -12.12 41.91 7.21
C MET A 1 -11.71 40.47 7.36
N LEU A 2 -12.67 39.57 7.55
CA LEU A 2 -12.41 38.13 7.68
C LEU A 2 -12.33 37.57 6.25
N SER A 3 -11.17 37.04 5.87
CA SER A 3 -10.98 36.37 4.59
C SER A 3 -11.85 35.12 4.56
N SER A 4 -12.69 35.01 3.54
CA SER A 4 -13.45 33.80 3.25
C SER A 4 -12.50 32.59 3.12
N PRO A 5 -12.87 31.40 3.62
CA PRO A 5 -12.09 30.19 3.40
C PRO A 5 -12.01 29.90 1.88
N PRO A 6 -10.89 29.33 1.40
CA PRO A 6 -10.78 28.93 0.01
C PRO A 6 -11.85 27.88 -0.28
N THR A 7 -12.62 28.10 -1.35
CA THR A 7 -13.61 27.16 -1.85
C THR A 7 -12.89 25.92 -2.38
N ASP A 8 -13.11 24.80 -1.70
CA ASP A 8 -12.64 23.47 -2.09
C ASP A 8 -12.95 23.22 -3.57
N SER A 9 -11.89 23.13 -4.37
CA SER A 9 -12.00 22.69 -5.77
C SER A 9 -12.10 21.17 -5.74
N GLU A 10 -13.25 20.61 -6.13
CA GLU A 10 -13.43 19.16 -6.23
C GLU A 10 -12.46 18.56 -7.26
N VAL A 11 -11.42 17.85 -6.79
CA VAL A 11 -10.55 17.05 -7.65
C VAL A 11 -11.08 15.62 -7.67
N VAL A 12 -11.67 15.22 -8.79
CA VAL A 12 -12.14 13.85 -9.03
C VAL A 12 -11.02 13.04 -9.70
N VAL A 13 -10.42 12.10 -8.97
CA VAL A 13 -9.50 11.11 -9.55
C VAL A 13 -10.31 9.92 -10.03
N ASN A 14 -10.54 9.82 -11.34
CA ASN A 14 -11.15 8.65 -11.98
C ASN A 14 -10.09 7.59 -12.21
N VAL A 15 -10.13 6.48 -11.46
CA VAL A 15 -9.29 5.32 -11.75
C VAL A 15 -10.09 4.30 -12.55
N VAL A 16 -9.65 4.04 -13.78
CA VAL A 16 -10.23 3.01 -14.65
C VAL A 16 -9.57 1.67 -14.31
N LEU A 17 -10.29 0.78 -13.63
CA LEU A 17 -9.90 -0.62 -13.51
C LEU A 17 -10.23 -1.31 -14.84
N GLY A 18 -9.22 -1.48 -15.69
CA GLY A 18 -9.36 -2.22 -16.94
C GLY A 18 -9.48 -3.71 -16.67
N ASN A 19 -10.62 -4.31 -17.01
CA ASN A 19 -10.72 -5.74 -17.29
C ASN A 19 -10.41 -5.93 -18.79
N GLU A 20 -9.64 -6.96 -19.15
CA GLU A 20 -9.29 -7.28 -20.56
C GLU A 20 -10.51 -7.57 -21.46
N ALA A 21 -11.72 -7.64 -20.88
CA ALA A 21 -12.97 -7.83 -21.60
C ALA A 21 -13.74 -6.55 -22.00
N GLY A 22 -13.19 -5.35 -21.79
CA GLY A 22 -13.78 -4.10 -22.35
C GLY A 22 -15.19 -3.74 -21.84
N ARG A 23 -15.66 -4.32 -20.73
CA ARG A 23 -16.88 -3.91 -20.06
C ARG A 23 -16.51 -3.10 -18.82
N LEU A 24 -16.90 -1.83 -18.79
CA LEU A 24 -16.93 -1.02 -17.56
C LEU A 24 -17.88 -1.72 -16.58
N GLY A 25 -17.31 -2.41 -15.59
CA GLY A 25 -18.05 -2.90 -14.43
C GLY A 25 -18.09 -1.81 -13.38
N ASP A 26 -19.30 -1.36 -13.02
CA ASP A 26 -19.53 -0.41 -11.94
C ASP A 26 -19.14 -1.00 -10.58
N TYR A 27 -17.89 -0.84 -10.13
CA TYR A 27 -17.52 -0.95 -8.72
C TYR A 27 -16.20 -0.20 -8.47
N VAL A 28 -16.27 1.06 -8.03
CA VAL A 28 -15.15 1.68 -7.30
C VAL A 28 -15.72 2.50 -6.15
N GLY A 29 -15.75 1.91 -4.95
CA GLY A 29 -15.85 2.66 -3.71
C GLY A 29 -14.54 3.40 -3.48
N VAL A 30 -14.33 4.53 -4.13
CA VAL A 30 -13.17 5.39 -3.88
C VAL A 30 -13.34 5.97 -2.49
N LYS A 31 -12.38 5.71 -1.59
CA LYS A 31 -12.32 6.28 -0.24
C LYS A 31 -12.22 7.82 -0.34
N ARG A 32 -13.34 8.54 -0.22
CA ARG A 32 -13.41 10.01 -0.18
C ARG A 32 -13.18 10.50 1.25
N CYS A 33 -12.00 11.00 1.57
CA CYS A 33 -11.76 11.75 2.82
C CYS A 33 -10.57 12.70 2.66
N SER A 34 -10.40 13.68 3.56
CA SER A 34 -9.31 14.67 3.55
C SER A 34 -7.90 14.05 3.39
N TRP A 35 -7.79 12.79 3.76
CA TRP A 35 -6.69 11.85 3.53
C TRP A 35 -6.19 11.74 2.06
N THR A 36 -6.97 12.06 1.02
CA THR A 36 -6.53 12.01 -0.39
C THR A 36 -5.91 13.31 -0.92
N LEU A 37 -5.97 14.42 -0.19
CA LEU A 37 -5.62 15.75 -0.74
C LEU A 37 -4.09 16.00 -0.85
N ASP A 38 -3.30 15.46 0.09
CA ASP A 38 -1.84 15.63 0.10
C ASP A 38 -1.08 14.51 -0.63
N ARG A 39 -1.82 13.54 -1.21
CA ARG A 39 -1.24 12.35 -1.84
C ARG A 39 -1.56 12.34 -3.32
N LYS A 40 -0.51 12.32 -4.14
CA LYS A 40 -0.66 12.02 -5.57
C LYS A 40 -0.67 10.50 -5.73
N PRO A 41 -1.53 9.92 -6.58
CA PRO A 41 -1.25 8.59 -7.11
C PRO A 41 0.20 8.62 -7.60
N LEU A 42 1.04 7.69 -7.18
CA LEU A 42 2.29 7.56 -7.92
C LEU A 42 1.87 7.16 -9.32
N GLU A 43 2.19 7.98 -10.32
CA GLU A 43 2.24 7.49 -11.68
C GLU A 43 3.24 6.32 -11.67
N GLY A 44 2.77 5.07 -11.65
CA GLY A 44 3.64 3.93 -11.92
C GLY A 44 3.61 2.74 -10.97
N MET A 45 3.20 2.86 -9.69
CA MET A 45 3.19 1.69 -8.80
C MET A 45 1.89 0.88 -8.94
N LYS A 46 2.01 -0.29 -9.55
CA LYS A 46 0.92 -1.21 -9.85
C LYS A 46 1.26 -2.58 -9.27
N ILE A 47 0.33 -3.16 -8.53
CA ILE A 47 0.42 -4.55 -8.07
C ILE A 47 -0.59 -5.38 -8.83
N VAL A 48 -0.22 -6.61 -9.16
CA VAL A 48 -1.14 -7.60 -9.70
C VAL A 48 -1.46 -8.57 -8.58
N VAL A 49 -2.71 -8.53 -8.12
CA VAL A 49 -3.26 -9.54 -7.20
C VAL A 49 -3.82 -10.65 -8.08
N ASN A 50 -3.51 -11.90 -7.73
CA ASN A 50 -3.80 -13.14 -8.45
C ASN A 50 -4.84 -13.02 -9.61
N PRO A 51 -4.40 -13.07 -10.89
CA PRO A 51 -5.27 -12.81 -12.03
C PRO A 51 -6.40 -13.85 -12.21
N GLU A 52 -6.25 -15.05 -11.65
CA GLU A 52 -7.24 -16.12 -11.74
C GLU A 52 -8.49 -15.85 -10.88
N ASP A 53 -8.38 -14.99 -9.86
CA ASP A 53 -9.50 -14.64 -8.98
C ASP A 53 -10.47 -13.62 -9.63
N GLY A 54 -10.25 -13.27 -10.91
CA GLY A 54 -11.07 -12.31 -11.67
C GLY A 54 -10.97 -10.87 -11.16
N ILE A 55 -10.14 -10.62 -10.15
CA ILE A 55 -9.88 -9.31 -9.57
C ILE A 55 -8.62 -8.77 -10.23
N GLY A 56 -8.80 -7.74 -11.06
CA GLY A 56 -7.73 -7.09 -11.78
C GLY A 56 -6.68 -6.46 -10.87
N SER A 57 -5.58 -6.06 -11.50
CA SER A 57 -4.49 -5.31 -10.86
C SER A 57 -4.98 -4.14 -10.00
N GLU A 58 -4.33 -3.93 -8.87
CA GLU A 58 -4.56 -2.78 -7.98
C GLU A 58 -3.43 -1.76 -8.11
N VAL A 59 -3.76 -0.47 -7.99
CA VAL A 59 -2.77 0.62 -7.94
C VAL A 59 -2.46 0.88 -6.47
N VAL A 60 -1.17 0.87 -6.12
CA VAL A 60 -0.72 1.18 -4.75
C VAL A 60 -0.32 2.65 -4.70
N MET A 61 -0.89 3.37 -3.75
CA MET A 61 -0.51 4.75 -3.45
C MET A 61 0.86 4.78 -2.78
N THR A 62 1.59 5.87 -3.02
CA THR A 62 2.94 6.05 -2.51
C THR A 62 3.11 7.48 -2.01
N MET A 63 4.09 7.71 -1.13
CA MET A 63 4.53 9.05 -0.74
C MET A 63 6.04 9.17 -0.90
N SER A 64 6.52 10.32 -1.38
CA SER A 64 7.94 10.67 -1.27
C SER A 64 8.24 11.10 0.17
N SER A 65 9.33 10.63 0.77
CA SER A 65 9.92 11.45 1.82
C SER A 65 10.52 12.68 1.13
N VAL A 66 9.98 13.85 1.48
CA VAL A 66 10.78 15.06 1.37
C VAL A 66 11.47 15.12 2.71
N ASP A 67 12.79 15.03 2.75
CA ASP A 67 13.53 15.35 3.96
C ASP A 67 13.06 16.73 4.39
N ASP A 68 12.36 16.78 5.53
CA ASP A 68 11.85 18.00 6.16
C ASP A 68 13.03 18.78 6.77
N SER A 69 14.00 19.10 5.92
CA SER A 69 15.00 20.10 6.17
C SER A 69 14.48 21.37 5.53
N SER A 70 13.88 22.19 6.39
CA SER A 70 13.62 23.61 6.21
C SER A 70 14.92 24.39 5.94
N VAL A 71 15.59 24.06 4.84
CA VAL A 71 16.61 24.90 4.25
C VAL A 71 15.89 25.75 3.22
N SER A 72 15.64 27.01 3.58
CA SER A 72 15.37 28.05 2.59
C SER A 72 16.60 28.17 1.69
N VAL A 73 16.61 27.41 0.59
CA VAL A 73 17.68 27.50 -0.39
C VAL A 73 17.37 28.72 -1.26
N ASP A 74 18.25 29.71 -1.14
CA ASP A 74 18.32 30.88 -2.02
C ASP A 74 18.46 30.38 -3.47
N GLU A 75 17.56 30.77 -4.38
CA GLU A 75 17.43 30.22 -5.74
C GLU A 75 18.62 30.51 -6.68
N SER A 76 19.74 31.02 -6.15
CA SER A 76 20.86 31.52 -6.96
C SER A 76 22.10 30.63 -7.00
N SER A 77 22.10 29.46 -6.33
CA SER A 77 23.24 28.54 -6.37
C SER A 77 22.81 27.07 -6.29
N PHE A 78 22.09 26.58 -7.29
CA PHE A 78 21.82 25.15 -7.41
C PHE A 78 22.93 24.51 -8.26
N ASP A 79 23.94 23.98 -7.57
CA ASP A 79 24.94 23.08 -8.14
C ASP A 79 24.27 21.71 -8.36
N GLU A 80 24.27 21.22 -9.60
CA GLU A 80 23.51 20.05 -10.08
C GLU A 80 24.03 18.71 -9.52
N SER A 81 24.88 18.74 -8.48
CA SER A 81 25.63 17.59 -7.98
C SER A 81 25.17 17.03 -6.63
N SER A 82 24.22 17.67 -5.92
CA SER A 82 23.62 17.06 -4.71
C SER A 82 22.37 16.27 -5.10
N ASN A 83 22.57 15.15 -5.79
CA ASN A 83 21.51 14.21 -6.17
C ASN A 83 21.08 13.40 -4.93
N THR A 84 20.47 14.06 -3.93
CA THR A 84 19.77 13.38 -2.83
C THR A 84 18.60 12.63 -3.44
N ARG A 85 18.81 11.34 -3.70
CA ARG A 85 17.85 10.46 -4.36
C ARG A 85 16.61 10.39 -3.48
N ARG A 86 15.54 11.08 -3.90
CA ARG A 86 14.25 11.08 -3.20
C ARG A 86 13.79 9.65 -2.98
N GLU A 87 13.54 9.28 -1.71
CA GLU A 87 13.04 7.97 -1.38
C GLU A 87 11.51 7.96 -1.41
N TYR A 88 10.94 6.90 -1.97
CA TYR A 88 9.49 6.70 -2.04
C TYR A 88 9.10 5.55 -1.14
N TYR A 89 7.91 5.68 -0.54
CA TYR A 89 7.34 4.69 0.36
C TYR A 89 6.00 4.23 -0.20
N ALA A 90 5.75 2.92 -0.22
CA ALA A 90 4.46 2.33 -0.55
C ALA A 90 3.51 2.46 0.65
N LEU A 91 2.26 2.82 0.36
CA LEU A 91 1.25 3.11 1.38
C LEU A 91 0.18 2.03 1.44
N GLU A 92 -0.82 2.14 0.59
CA GLU A 92 -1.96 1.23 0.53
C GLU A 92 -2.52 1.20 -0.90
N GLY A 93 -3.27 0.15 -1.22
CA GLY A 93 -4.08 0.10 -2.42
C GLY A 93 -5.31 1.02 -2.32
N LEU A 94 -6.04 1.18 -3.41
CA LEU A 94 -7.23 2.04 -3.44
C LEU A 94 -8.33 1.58 -2.48
N VAL A 95 -8.43 0.28 -2.23
CA VAL A 95 -9.45 -0.31 -1.35
C VAL A 95 -8.85 -1.24 -0.30
N SER A 96 -7.54 -1.44 -0.29
CA SER A 96 -6.84 -2.40 0.56
C SER A 96 -5.63 -1.79 1.25
N ASN A 97 -5.30 -2.24 2.45
CA ASN A 97 -4.00 -1.95 3.05
C ASN A 97 -2.92 -2.87 2.48
N PHE A 98 -1.71 -2.34 2.27
CA PHE A 98 -0.59 -3.07 1.68
C PHE A 98 0.42 -3.49 2.75
N PHE A 99 0.93 -4.71 2.60
CA PHE A 99 1.91 -5.32 3.48
C PHE A 99 3.00 -6.02 2.68
N VAL A 100 4.20 -6.03 3.23
CA VAL A 100 5.37 -6.73 2.69
C VAL A 100 6.01 -7.54 3.79
N ILE A 101 6.34 -8.79 3.53
CA ILE A 101 7.17 -9.63 4.39
C ILE A 101 8.56 -9.69 3.75
N THR A 102 9.55 -9.22 4.48
CA THR A 102 10.96 -9.31 4.06
C THR A 102 11.45 -10.77 4.08
N PRO A 103 12.54 -11.11 3.37
CA PRO A 103 13.14 -12.44 3.44
C PRO A 103 13.57 -12.86 4.85
N SER A 104 13.83 -11.89 5.74
CA SER A 104 14.15 -12.13 7.16
C SER A 104 12.93 -12.25 8.07
N GLY A 105 11.71 -12.24 7.53
CA GLY A 105 10.47 -12.43 8.29
C GLY A 105 9.94 -11.17 8.99
N VAL A 106 10.50 -9.99 8.73
CA VAL A 106 9.94 -8.71 9.22
C VAL A 106 8.73 -8.32 8.38
N LEU A 107 7.63 -7.94 9.03
CA LEU A 107 6.44 -7.38 8.40
C LEU A 107 6.57 -5.87 8.25
N LEU A 108 6.42 -5.37 7.03
CA LEU A 108 6.43 -3.96 6.68
C LEU A 108 5.02 -3.52 6.29
N THR A 109 4.60 -2.35 6.75
CA THR A 109 3.38 -1.68 6.29
C THR A 109 3.50 -0.17 6.49
N ALA A 110 2.61 0.62 5.90
CA ALA A 110 2.60 2.06 6.10
C ALA A 110 2.25 2.43 7.56
N PRO A 111 2.69 3.59 8.07
CA PRO A 111 2.28 4.08 9.39
C PRO A 111 0.80 4.47 9.39
N SER A 112 0.12 4.30 10.53
CA SER A 112 -1.33 4.56 10.64
C SER A 112 -1.73 6.03 10.46
N SER A 113 -0.80 6.96 10.54
CA SER A 113 -1.00 8.36 10.15
C SER A 113 -1.08 8.55 8.63
N SER A 114 -0.55 7.59 7.87
CA SER A 114 -0.42 7.69 6.42
C SER A 114 -1.44 6.87 5.63
N VAL A 115 -2.23 6.03 6.29
CA VAL A 115 -3.22 5.13 5.66
C VAL A 115 -4.50 5.05 6.49
N LEU A 116 -5.57 4.62 5.86
CA LEU A 116 -6.80 4.31 6.56
C LEU A 116 -6.61 3.12 7.49
N GLN A 117 -7.09 3.28 8.72
CA GLN A 117 -7.08 2.23 9.74
C GLN A 117 -8.23 1.26 9.48
N GLY A 118 -8.08 0.43 8.44
CA GLY A 118 -9.04 -0.63 8.16
C GLY A 118 -9.05 -1.66 9.29
N TYR A 119 -10.25 -2.15 9.64
CA TYR A 119 -10.42 -3.22 10.64
C TYR A 119 -9.48 -4.41 10.37
N LYS A 120 -9.48 -4.93 9.13
CA LYS A 120 -8.61 -6.05 8.73
C LYS A 120 -7.12 -5.76 8.97
N ARG A 121 -6.65 -4.53 8.74
CA ARG A 121 -5.26 -4.14 9.05
C ARG A 121 -4.98 -4.23 10.54
N SER A 122 -5.90 -3.81 11.39
CA SER A 122 -5.76 -3.95 12.84
C SER A 122 -5.66 -5.42 13.27
N VAL A 123 -6.49 -6.30 12.69
CA VAL A 123 -6.44 -7.74 12.96
C VAL A 123 -5.10 -8.36 12.53
N PHE A 124 -4.59 -7.99 11.36
CA PHE A 124 -3.27 -8.44 10.91
C PHE A 124 -2.11 -7.97 11.81
N LEU A 125 -2.17 -6.73 12.30
CA LEU A 125 -1.18 -6.21 13.22
C LEU A 125 -1.25 -6.89 14.60
N ALA A 126 -2.46 -7.23 15.07
CA ALA A 126 -2.65 -8.04 16.27
C ALA A 126 -2.08 -9.45 16.08
N ALA A 127 -2.38 -10.11 14.96
CA ALA A 127 -1.82 -11.42 14.62
C ALA A 127 -0.28 -11.41 14.57
N ALA A 128 0.32 -10.38 13.98
CA ALA A 128 1.77 -10.21 13.97
C ALA A 128 2.35 -10.07 15.38
N SER A 129 1.66 -9.33 16.25
CA SER A 129 2.04 -9.18 17.66
C SER A 129 1.98 -10.52 18.41
N ASP A 130 0.89 -11.28 18.27
CA ASP A 130 0.71 -12.59 18.92
C ASP A 130 1.79 -13.60 18.51
N LEU A 131 2.17 -13.56 17.23
CA LEU A 131 3.20 -14.43 16.66
C LEU A 131 4.64 -13.92 16.89
N ASN A 132 4.83 -12.80 17.59
CA ASN A 132 6.12 -12.14 17.78
C ASN A 132 6.85 -11.80 16.46
N ILE A 133 6.09 -11.48 15.41
CA ILE A 133 6.63 -11.05 14.11
C ILE A 133 7.01 -9.57 14.21
N PRO A 134 8.28 -9.19 13.98
CA PRO A 134 8.68 -7.79 14.03
C PRO A 134 7.96 -6.96 12.97
N VAL A 135 7.35 -5.84 13.38
CA VAL A 135 6.66 -4.90 12.48
C VAL A 135 7.48 -3.62 12.31
N ARG A 136 7.62 -3.16 11.07
CA ARG A 136 8.14 -1.82 10.75
C ARG A 136 7.11 -1.02 9.96
N TYR A 137 6.91 0.23 10.35
CA TYR A 137 5.93 1.13 9.75
C TYR A 137 6.50 1.94 8.59
N ALA A 138 7.16 1.27 7.66
CA ALA A 138 7.67 1.84 6.43
C ALA A 138 7.85 0.76 5.38
N VAL A 139 7.42 1.01 4.14
CA VAL A 139 7.66 0.13 2.99
C VAL A 139 8.42 0.92 1.92
N PRO A 140 9.77 1.01 2.00
CA PRO A 140 10.54 1.68 0.96
C PRO A 140 10.32 1.02 -0.40
N VAL A 141 10.04 1.80 -1.44
CA VAL A 141 9.87 1.29 -2.81
C VAL A 141 11.13 0.58 -3.29
N SER A 142 12.30 1.03 -2.81
CA SER A 142 13.61 0.42 -3.06
C SER A 142 13.72 -1.03 -2.60
N CYS A 143 12.96 -1.46 -1.58
CA CYS A 143 13.01 -2.84 -1.09
C CYS A 143 12.08 -3.80 -1.84
N LEU A 144 11.26 -3.30 -2.77
CA LEU A 144 10.23 -4.10 -3.43
C LEU A 144 10.78 -5.15 -4.40
N SER A 145 12.04 -5.03 -4.81
CA SER A 145 12.72 -6.04 -5.65
C SER A 145 13.17 -7.29 -4.87
N GLU A 146 13.22 -7.21 -3.54
CA GLU A 146 13.78 -8.26 -2.67
C GLU A 146 12.79 -8.69 -1.59
N VAL A 147 11.50 -8.70 -1.91
CA VAL A 147 10.46 -9.10 -0.94
C VAL A 147 10.35 -10.62 -0.85
N GLY A 148 10.11 -11.13 0.36
CA GLY A 148 9.80 -12.54 0.59
C GLY A 148 8.34 -12.86 0.25
N CYS A 149 7.44 -11.92 0.54
CA CYS A 149 6.03 -11.94 0.14
C CYS A 149 5.47 -10.52 0.18
N ALA A 150 4.46 -10.24 -0.62
CA ALA A 150 3.65 -9.04 -0.52
C ALA A 150 2.18 -9.43 -0.54
N PHE A 151 1.34 -8.70 0.19
CA PHE A 151 -0.10 -8.99 0.24
C PHE A 151 -0.92 -7.73 0.50
N THR A 152 -2.20 -7.80 0.15
CA THR A 152 -3.18 -6.77 0.46
C THR A 152 -4.29 -7.30 1.35
N THR A 153 -4.90 -6.43 2.16
CA THR A 153 -6.10 -6.81 2.90
C THR A 153 -7.30 -6.86 1.98
N SER A 154 -8.19 -7.83 2.18
CA SER A 154 -9.50 -7.88 1.53
C SER A 154 -10.61 -7.91 2.58
N SER A 155 -11.77 -7.34 2.26
CA SER A 155 -12.97 -7.47 3.10
C SER A 155 -13.41 -8.93 3.23
N TRP A 156 -13.10 -9.72 2.20
CA TRP A 156 -13.43 -11.15 2.09
C TRP A 156 -12.13 -11.96 2.13
N GLY A 157 -11.92 -12.74 3.19
CA GLY A 157 -10.73 -13.56 3.39
C GLY A 157 -9.60 -12.85 4.16
N GLY A 158 -8.73 -13.66 4.78
CA GLY A 158 -7.59 -13.20 5.59
C GLY A 158 -6.43 -12.67 4.75
N GLY A 159 -6.68 -11.77 3.79
CA GLY A 159 -5.67 -11.16 2.91
C GLY A 159 -5.38 -11.93 1.62
N ARG A 160 -4.84 -11.23 0.62
CA ARG A 160 -4.52 -11.76 -0.72
C ARG A 160 -3.07 -11.50 -1.07
N GLU A 161 -2.34 -12.56 -1.44
CA GLU A 161 -0.97 -12.39 -1.91
C GLU A 161 -0.93 -11.63 -3.24
N VAL A 162 0.07 -10.76 -3.35
CA VAL A 162 0.45 -10.08 -4.58
C VAL A 162 1.28 -11.05 -5.40
N ARG A 163 0.94 -11.18 -6.69
CA ARG A 163 1.67 -12.00 -7.65
C ARG A 163 2.84 -11.23 -8.26
N ASP A 164 2.58 -10.00 -8.72
CA ASP A 164 3.57 -9.18 -9.40
C ASP A 164 3.55 -7.75 -8.87
N ILE A 165 4.71 -7.14 -8.79
CA ILE A 165 4.90 -5.73 -8.43
C ILE A 165 5.57 -5.02 -9.60
N TYR A 166 4.97 -3.92 -10.02
CA TYR A 166 5.49 -3.00 -11.01
C TYR A 166 5.66 -1.62 -10.37
N VAL A 167 6.77 -0.95 -10.68
CA VAL A 167 7.07 0.41 -10.25
C VAL A 167 7.51 1.18 -11.49
N ASP A 168 6.86 2.31 -11.75
CA ASP A 168 7.09 3.15 -12.93
C ASP A 168 6.98 2.37 -14.26
N GLY A 169 6.05 1.40 -14.29
CA GLY A 169 5.85 0.50 -15.44
C GLY A 169 6.91 -0.60 -15.58
N GLU A 170 7.97 -0.57 -14.78
CA GLU A 170 9.00 -1.60 -14.74
C GLU A 170 8.60 -2.72 -13.78
N HIS A 171 8.78 -3.96 -14.22
CA HIS A 171 8.62 -5.12 -13.35
C HIS A 171 9.70 -5.14 -12.28
N ARG A 172 9.30 -5.29 -11.00
CA ARG A 172 10.22 -5.28 -9.85
C ARG A 172 10.31 -6.61 -9.15
N TRP A 173 9.20 -7.34 -9.06
CA TRP A 173 9.16 -8.60 -8.34
C TRP A 173 7.98 -9.46 -8.78
N SER A 174 8.18 -10.78 -8.71
CA SER A 174 7.12 -11.77 -8.83
C SER A 174 7.21 -12.77 -7.70
N LYS A 175 6.04 -13.24 -7.25
CA LYS A 175 5.93 -14.38 -6.36
C LYS A 175 6.58 -15.60 -7.02
N VAL A 176 7.41 -16.30 -6.26
CA VAL A 176 7.97 -17.59 -6.68
C VAL A 176 6.86 -18.64 -6.73
N GLU A 177 6.73 -19.33 -7.86
CA GLU A 177 5.72 -20.39 -8.03
C GLU A 177 5.98 -21.58 -7.09
N GLY A 178 4.91 -22.19 -6.58
CA GLY A 178 4.99 -23.48 -5.87
C GLY A 178 4.93 -23.45 -4.34
N GLY A 179 4.75 -22.29 -3.70
CA GLY A 179 4.54 -22.22 -2.25
C GLY A 179 3.89 -20.93 -1.77
N GLU A 180 3.04 -21.03 -0.76
CA GLU A 180 2.64 -19.87 0.05
C GLU A 180 3.79 -19.49 0.99
N ASN A 181 4.00 -18.20 1.22
CA ASN A 181 5.02 -17.76 2.17
C ASN A 181 4.63 -18.21 3.59
N GLU A 182 5.55 -18.86 4.31
CA GLU A 182 5.25 -19.45 5.63
C GLU A 182 4.76 -18.42 6.65
N VAL A 183 5.39 -17.24 6.68
CA VAL A 183 5.00 -16.15 7.58
C VAL A 183 3.61 -15.64 7.21
N PHE A 184 3.33 -15.49 5.91
CA PHE A 184 2.00 -15.09 5.46
C PHE A 184 0.94 -16.12 5.85
N ARG A 185 1.19 -17.41 5.64
CA ARG A 185 0.30 -18.50 6.04
C ARG A 185 -0.01 -18.44 7.54
N MET A 186 1.02 -18.30 8.39
CA MET A 186 0.85 -18.17 9.84
C MET A 186 0.01 -16.96 10.23
N LEU A 187 0.24 -15.81 9.56
CA LEU A 187 -0.57 -14.61 9.77
C LEU A 187 -2.05 -14.86 9.42
N LYS A 188 -2.35 -15.50 8.27
CA LYS A 188 -3.73 -15.80 7.90
C LYS A 188 -4.42 -16.71 8.91
N GLU A 189 -3.72 -17.74 9.38
CA GLU A 189 -4.25 -18.67 10.38
C GLU A 189 -4.60 -17.92 11.67
N ARG A 190 -3.68 -17.09 12.17
CA ARG A 190 -3.95 -16.32 13.40
C ARG A 190 -5.02 -15.24 13.20
N VAL A 191 -5.07 -14.58 12.05
CA VAL A 191 -6.16 -13.64 11.71
C VAL A 191 -7.51 -14.35 11.79
N LYS A 192 -7.61 -15.57 11.25
CA LYS A 192 -8.84 -16.35 11.29
C LYS A 192 -9.26 -16.65 12.73
N GLU A 193 -8.34 -17.07 13.58
CA GLU A 193 -8.62 -17.33 15.01
C GLU A 193 -9.11 -16.07 15.74
N ILE A 194 -8.45 -14.92 15.54
CA ILE A 194 -8.87 -13.65 16.16
C ILE A 194 -10.28 -13.25 15.70
N GLU A 195 -10.65 -13.52 14.45
CA GLU A 195 -11.98 -13.21 13.94
C GLU A 195 -13.05 -14.14 14.54
N GLU A 196 -12.76 -15.43 14.67
CA GLU A 196 -13.64 -16.39 15.35
C GLU A 196 -13.84 -16.03 16.84
N GLU A 197 -12.77 -15.64 17.55
CA GLU A 197 -12.84 -15.18 18.95
C GLU A 197 -13.74 -13.94 19.14
N ASN A 198 -13.80 -13.05 18.16
CA ASN A 198 -14.60 -11.82 18.23
C ASN A 198 -16.08 -12.02 17.86
N GLU A 199 -16.42 -13.09 17.14
CA GLU A 199 -17.82 -13.41 16.79
C GLU A 199 -18.58 -14.07 17.95
N GLU A 200 -17.88 -14.62 18.94
CA GLU A 200 -18.47 -15.28 20.11
C GLU A 200 -18.84 -14.32 21.26
N VAL A 201 -18.56 -13.02 21.12
CA VAL A 201 -18.81 -11.96 22.12
C VAL A 201 -20.08 -11.17 21.81
#